data_AF-A0A954HFH1-F1
#
_entry.id   AF-A0A954HFH1-F1
#
_cell.length_a   1.000
_cell.length_b   1.000
_cell.length_c   1.000
_cell.angle_alpha   90.00
_cell.angle_beta   90.00
_cell.angle_gamma   90.00
#
_symmetry.space_group_name_H-M   'P 1'
#
loop_
_entity.id
_entity.type
_entity.pdbx_description
1 polymer ?
#
loop_
_entity_poly.entity_id
_entity_poly.type
_entity_poly.pdbx_seq_one_letter_code
_entity_poly.pdbx_strand_id
1 'polypeptide(L)'
;MQTRREALWNVGGGLGGIALASLLNDEGLLAQDSAGQERRPRAKRVVQLFMAGAASHIDLFDYKPELEKRNGQPSDFGEAVETFQNGLGPWLKPVWDFKPYGECGKPLSSVVSDLGAVADDLAFVHNIVGKTGVHSQGTLLQTTGFNRPGFPSMGSWLSYGLGSMNDNLPTFVVLPDHRGLASNGTKNWDSAFLPSRNQGTVIYPGRNPPIFDLFPDEKLAGALPPRGKDDAVSAINALNELHAQRRAGNDGLRARIESYELAARMQTAAPEALDLSTEPQHILKMYGLDDIPAEFPAEINAREEIVHFSRKCLVARR
;
A
#
# COMPACT_ATOMS: atom_id res chain seq x y z
N MET A 1 14.34 -50.75 23.26
CA MET A 1 13.80 -50.90 21.89
C MET A 1 13.02 -49.64 21.58
N GLN A 2 13.48 -48.85 20.61
CA GLN A 2 12.67 -47.71 20.11
C GLN A 2 11.48 -48.27 19.34
N THR A 3 10.30 -47.72 19.61
CA THR A 3 9.06 -48.09 18.94
C THR A 3 9.05 -47.58 17.50
N ARG A 4 8.34 -48.24 16.58
CA ARG A 4 8.20 -47.79 15.18
C ARG A 4 7.69 -46.34 15.06
N ARG A 5 6.92 -45.88 16.05
CA ARG A 5 6.44 -44.49 16.16
C ARG A 5 7.57 -43.51 16.47
N GLU A 6 8.46 -43.86 17.39
CA GLU A 6 9.65 -43.06 17.73
C GLU A 6 10.65 -43.03 16.56
N ALA A 7 10.79 -44.13 15.80
CA ALA A 7 11.62 -44.16 14.60
C ALA A 7 11.07 -43.25 13.49
N LEU A 8 9.75 -43.25 13.25
CA LEU A 8 9.11 -42.35 12.27
C LEU A 8 9.20 -40.88 12.69
N TRP A 9 9.08 -40.59 13.99
CA TRP A 9 9.26 -39.24 14.54
C TRP A 9 10.70 -38.74 14.37
N ASN A 10 11.70 -39.58 14.62
CA ASN A 10 13.11 -39.20 14.55
C ASN A 10 13.66 -39.16 13.11
N VAL A 11 13.14 -39.96 12.18
CA VAL A 11 13.66 -40.06 10.80
C VAL A 11 12.89 -39.14 9.83
N GLY A 12 11.58 -38.95 10.02
CA GLY A 12 10.74 -38.10 9.15
C GLY A 12 10.20 -36.83 9.81
N GLY A 13 10.14 -36.79 11.14
CA GLY A 13 9.56 -35.68 11.92
C GLY A 13 10.54 -34.58 12.32
N GLY A 14 11.84 -34.73 12.07
CA GLY A 14 12.84 -33.70 12.43
C GLY A 14 12.68 -32.42 11.62
N LEU A 15 12.75 -32.51 10.29
CA LEU A 15 12.53 -31.35 9.40
C LEU A 15 11.06 -30.90 9.40
N GLY A 16 10.12 -31.85 9.38
CA GLY A 16 8.69 -31.53 9.45
C GLY A 16 8.29 -30.89 10.78
N GLY A 17 8.94 -31.29 11.88
CA GLY A 17 8.75 -30.71 13.21
C GLY A 17 9.39 -29.34 13.35
N ILE A 18 10.54 -29.09 12.71
CA ILE A 18 11.13 -27.73 12.62
C ILE A 18 10.24 -26.82 11.79
N ALA A 19 9.76 -27.29 10.63
CA ALA A 19 8.84 -26.53 9.79
C ALA A 19 7.52 -26.26 10.52
N LEU A 20 6.95 -27.26 11.21
CA LEU A 20 5.75 -27.09 12.02
C LEU A 20 5.99 -26.15 13.21
N ALA A 21 7.13 -26.25 13.89
CA ALA A 21 7.48 -25.35 14.98
C ALA A 21 7.68 -23.91 14.50
N SER A 22 8.27 -23.72 13.31
CA SER A 22 8.36 -22.40 12.66
C SER A 22 6.99 -21.86 12.33
N LEU A 23 6.12 -22.65 11.70
CA LEU A 23 4.75 -22.26 11.38
C LEU A 23 3.93 -21.95 12.63
N LEU A 24 4.05 -22.77 13.68
CA LEU A 24 3.38 -22.53 14.97
C LEU A 24 3.94 -21.30 15.69
N ASN A 25 5.22 -20.99 15.51
CA ASN A 25 5.83 -19.76 16.04
C ASN A 25 5.33 -18.52 15.28
N ASP A 26 5.30 -18.58 13.96
CA ASP A 26 4.80 -17.50 13.08
C ASP A 26 3.30 -17.27 13.29
N GLU A 27 2.54 -18.32 13.57
CA GLU A 27 1.14 -18.24 13.95
C GLU A 27 0.92 -17.84 15.41
N GLY A 28 1.96 -17.66 16.23
CA GLY A 28 1.82 -17.32 17.66
C GLY A 28 1.05 -18.38 18.46
N LEU A 29 1.24 -19.65 18.12
CA LEU A 29 0.61 -20.82 18.76
C LEU A 29 1.56 -21.57 19.70
N LEU A 30 2.87 -21.25 19.68
CA LEU A 30 3.78 -21.70 20.72
C LEU A 30 3.50 -20.94 22.03
N ALA A 31 3.48 -21.66 23.15
CA ALA A 31 3.23 -21.05 24.45
C ALA A 31 4.36 -20.06 24.79
N GLN A 32 4.05 -18.77 24.78
CA GLN A 32 4.91 -17.74 25.36
C GLN A 32 4.52 -17.48 26.82
N ASP A 33 5.52 -17.40 27.69
CA ASP A 33 5.37 -16.88 29.04
C ASP A 33 4.83 -15.45 28.98
N SER A 34 3.70 -15.25 29.66
CA SER A 34 2.87 -14.05 29.73
C SER A 34 3.66 -12.73 29.89
N ALA A 35 3.87 -11.99 28.81
CA ALA A 35 4.18 -10.56 28.85
C ALA A 35 3.68 -9.85 27.57
N GLY A 36 2.36 -9.61 27.54
CA GLY A 36 1.67 -8.88 26.47
C GLY A 36 0.67 -9.78 25.77
N GLN A 37 -0.62 -9.46 25.87
CA GLN A 37 -1.59 -10.00 24.93
C GLN A 37 -1.16 -9.56 23.53
N GLU A 38 -0.47 -10.43 22.78
CA GLU A 38 -0.39 -10.32 21.33
C GLU A 38 -1.81 -10.46 20.80
N ARG A 39 -2.51 -9.33 20.72
CA ARG A 39 -3.79 -9.24 20.05
C ARG A 39 -3.53 -9.55 18.58
N ARG A 40 -3.80 -10.79 18.18
CA ARG A 40 -3.82 -11.17 16.77
C ARG A 40 -4.64 -10.13 16.00
N PRO A 41 -4.07 -9.50 14.97
CA PRO A 41 -4.77 -8.46 14.24
C PRO A 41 -6.02 -9.04 13.60
N ARG A 42 -7.15 -8.34 13.76
CA ARG A 42 -8.41 -8.72 13.11
C ARG A 42 -8.40 -8.38 11.63
N ALA A 43 -7.72 -7.29 11.26
CA ALA A 43 -7.55 -6.87 9.88
C ALA A 43 -6.37 -7.64 9.25
N LYS A 44 -6.63 -8.26 8.09
CA LYS A 44 -5.61 -8.96 7.29
C LYS A 44 -4.98 -8.07 6.22
N ARG A 45 -5.73 -7.07 5.74
CA ARG A 45 -5.34 -6.18 4.64
C ARG A 45 -5.86 -4.77 4.93
N VAL A 46 -5.07 -3.77 4.58
CA VAL A 46 -5.45 -2.35 4.66
C VAL A 46 -5.20 -1.74 3.29
N VAL A 47 -6.26 -1.25 2.65
CA VAL A 47 -6.17 -0.52 1.38
C VAL A 47 -6.42 0.96 1.69
N GLN A 48 -5.40 1.78 1.46
CA GLN A 48 -5.50 3.22 1.66
C GLN A 48 -5.57 3.92 0.31
N LEU A 49 -6.64 4.70 0.12
CA LEU A 49 -6.84 5.52 -1.05
C LEU A 49 -6.58 6.98 -0.68
N PHE A 50 -5.49 7.55 -1.20
CA PHE A 50 -5.18 8.97 -1.03
C PHE A 50 -5.42 9.73 -2.34
N MET A 51 -6.53 10.46 -2.39
CA MET A 51 -6.93 11.27 -3.53
C MET A 51 -6.21 12.63 -3.50
N ALA A 52 -4.92 12.60 -3.83
CA ALA A 52 -4.08 13.79 -3.89
C ALA A 52 -4.64 14.78 -4.92
N GLY A 53 -4.87 16.04 -4.50
CA GLY A 53 -5.34 17.08 -5.42
C GLY A 53 -6.86 17.23 -5.53
N ALA A 54 -7.62 16.77 -4.53
CA ALA A 54 -9.00 17.18 -4.19
C ALA A 54 -10.15 16.20 -4.51
N ALA A 55 -10.25 15.13 -3.72
CA ALA A 55 -11.57 14.61 -3.32
C ALA A 55 -12.11 15.51 -2.21
N SER A 56 -12.83 16.57 -2.57
CA SER A 56 -13.39 17.53 -1.61
C SER A 56 -14.45 16.85 -0.74
N HIS A 57 -14.18 16.73 0.57
CA HIS A 57 -15.08 16.03 1.48
C HIS A 57 -16.48 16.67 1.54
N ILE A 58 -16.58 18.01 1.45
CA ILE A 58 -17.87 18.74 1.41
C ILE A 58 -18.66 18.50 0.14
N ASP A 59 -17.99 18.08 -0.93
CA ASP A 59 -18.60 17.76 -2.22
C ASP A 59 -18.91 16.27 -2.39
N LEU A 60 -18.49 15.42 -1.45
CA LEU A 60 -18.65 13.96 -1.52
C LEU A 60 -19.49 13.42 -0.37
N PHE A 61 -19.01 13.63 0.86
CA PHE A 61 -19.47 12.94 2.05
C PHE A 61 -19.91 13.88 3.17
N ASP A 62 -19.80 15.19 3.04
CA ASP A 62 -20.04 16.12 4.14
C ASP A 62 -20.96 17.28 3.72
N TYR A 63 -22.24 16.94 3.53
CA TYR A 63 -23.26 17.91 3.16
C TYR A 63 -23.38 19.05 4.18
N LYS A 64 -23.22 20.29 3.70
CA LYS A 64 -23.33 21.51 4.50
C LYS A 64 -24.51 22.39 4.01
N PRO A 65 -25.71 22.27 4.60
CA PRO A 65 -26.87 23.09 4.21
C PRO A 65 -26.64 24.61 4.33
N GLU A 66 -25.72 25.04 5.19
CA GLU A 66 -25.41 26.45 5.37
C GLU A 66 -24.72 27.06 4.15
N LEU A 67 -23.96 26.26 3.38
CA LEU A 67 -23.34 26.72 2.13
C LEU A 67 -24.39 27.07 1.07
N GLU A 68 -25.54 26.40 1.06
CA GLU A 68 -26.66 26.75 0.16
C GLU A 68 -27.28 28.09 0.53
N LYS A 69 -27.54 28.32 1.82
CA LYS A 69 -28.14 29.56 2.32
C LYS A 69 -27.25 30.77 2.07
N ARG A 70 -25.93 30.60 2.17
CA ARG A 70 -24.95 31.68 2.05
C ARG A 70 -24.36 31.82 0.66
N ASN A 71 -24.77 30.98 -0.30
CA ASN A 71 -24.20 30.95 -1.63
C ASN A 71 -24.10 32.33 -2.28
N GLY A 72 -22.91 32.70 -2.75
CA GLY A 72 -22.61 33.98 -3.38
C GLY A 72 -22.35 35.14 -2.41
N GLN A 73 -22.60 34.98 -1.11
CA GLN A 73 -22.25 35.99 -0.10
C GLN A 73 -20.73 35.95 0.19
N PRO A 74 -20.12 37.07 0.61
CA PRO A 74 -18.72 37.07 1.04
C PRO A 74 -18.45 36.03 2.13
N SER A 75 -17.35 35.28 1.99
CA SER A 75 -16.96 34.29 2.99
C SER A 75 -16.41 34.96 4.24
N ASP A 76 -16.83 34.49 5.42
CA ASP A 76 -16.29 34.89 6.71
C ASP A 76 -16.17 33.67 7.64
N PHE A 77 -14.94 33.26 7.90
CA PHE A 77 -14.63 32.08 8.72
C PHE A 77 -14.50 32.45 10.21
N GLY A 78 -14.59 33.72 10.59
CA GLY A 78 -14.36 34.18 11.96
C GLY A 78 -12.89 34.11 12.41
N GLU A 79 -11.99 33.64 11.54
CA GLU A 79 -10.56 33.56 11.76
C GLU A 79 -9.79 33.81 10.46
N ALA A 80 -8.49 34.11 10.60
CA ALA A 80 -7.62 34.28 9.44
C ALA A 80 -7.37 32.93 8.77
N VAL A 81 -7.82 32.79 7.53
CA VAL A 81 -7.57 31.61 6.70
C VAL A 81 -6.43 31.90 5.73
N GLU A 82 -5.39 31.08 5.80
CA GLU A 82 -4.28 31.14 4.85
C GLU A 82 -4.77 30.66 3.47
N THR A 83 -4.59 31.49 2.45
CA THR A 83 -4.95 31.17 1.06
C THR A 83 -3.69 31.13 0.21
N PHE A 84 -3.60 30.15 -0.68
CA PHE A 84 -2.42 29.99 -1.53
C PHE A 84 -2.48 30.91 -2.77
N GLN A 85 -3.66 31.04 -3.39
CA GLN A 85 -3.89 31.87 -4.58
C GLN A 85 -5.25 32.56 -4.51
N ASN A 86 -5.33 33.80 -5.01
CA ASN A 86 -6.56 34.58 -5.24
C ASN A 86 -7.42 34.95 -4.02
N GLY A 87 -6.95 34.73 -2.79
CA GLY A 87 -7.69 35.08 -1.59
C GLY A 87 -8.93 34.21 -1.38
N LEU A 88 -9.80 34.64 -0.45
CA LEU A 88 -11.07 33.96 -0.21
C LEU A 88 -12.12 34.39 -1.24
N GLY A 89 -12.74 33.41 -1.91
CA GLY A 89 -13.92 33.63 -2.74
C GLY A 89 -15.21 33.71 -1.90
N PRO A 90 -16.35 34.07 -2.50
CA PRO A 90 -17.64 33.98 -1.81
C PRO A 90 -17.96 32.54 -1.42
N TRP A 91 -18.90 32.36 -0.48
CA TRP A 91 -19.44 31.03 -0.17
C TRP A 91 -19.99 30.37 -1.43
N LEU A 92 -19.62 29.11 -1.64
CA LEU A 92 -20.08 28.30 -2.76
C LEU A 92 -20.96 27.18 -2.23
N LYS A 93 -22.20 27.10 -2.73
CA LYS A 93 -23.06 25.94 -2.49
C LYS A 93 -22.45 24.66 -3.07
N PRO A 94 -22.81 23.47 -2.57
CA PRO A 94 -22.41 22.23 -3.21
C PRO A 94 -22.75 22.24 -4.70
N VAL A 95 -21.80 21.81 -5.52
CA VAL A 95 -21.98 21.75 -6.99
C VAL A 95 -22.81 20.53 -7.40
N TRP A 96 -22.83 19.50 -6.55
CA TRP A 96 -23.53 18.24 -6.77
C TRP A 96 -24.69 18.06 -5.81
N ASP A 97 -25.77 17.47 -6.30
CA ASP A 97 -26.94 17.13 -5.48
C ASP A 97 -26.61 16.04 -4.46
N PHE A 98 -27.14 16.20 -3.25
CA PHE A 98 -27.03 15.23 -2.17
C PHE A 98 -28.35 14.49 -1.94
N LYS A 99 -28.25 13.19 -1.64
CA LYS A 99 -29.38 12.35 -1.24
C LYS A 99 -29.00 11.49 -0.04
N PRO A 100 -29.95 11.15 0.85
CA PRO A 100 -29.70 10.20 1.93
C PRO A 100 -29.60 8.78 1.37
N TYR A 101 -28.65 7.99 1.89
CA TYR A 101 -28.46 6.58 1.56
C TYR A 101 -28.33 5.73 2.83
N GLY A 102 -28.62 4.44 2.69
CA GLY A 102 -28.62 3.49 3.80
C GLY A 102 -29.71 3.75 4.85
N GLU A 103 -29.74 2.91 5.86
CA GLU A 103 -30.59 3.09 7.04
C GLU A 103 -30.10 4.27 7.91
N CYS A 104 -28.79 4.52 7.92
CA CYS A 104 -28.17 5.68 8.58
C CYS A 104 -28.55 7.03 7.96
N GLY A 105 -29.17 7.03 6.77
CA GLY A 105 -29.58 8.24 6.06
C GLY A 105 -28.42 9.17 5.70
N LYS A 106 -27.20 8.63 5.54
CA LYS A 106 -26.00 9.40 5.25
C LYS A 106 -26.18 10.18 3.95
N PRO A 107 -26.06 11.52 3.96
CA PRO A 107 -26.06 12.28 2.72
C PRO A 107 -24.78 12.00 1.93
N LEU A 108 -24.94 11.55 0.69
CA LEU A 108 -23.87 11.38 -0.29
C LEU A 108 -24.18 12.22 -1.53
N SER A 109 -23.16 12.81 -2.14
CA SER A 109 -23.34 13.52 -3.39
C SER A 109 -23.55 12.56 -4.57
N SER A 110 -24.10 13.07 -5.66
CA SER A 110 -24.28 12.29 -6.90
C SER A 110 -22.98 11.67 -7.43
N VAL A 111 -21.82 12.29 -7.15
CA VAL A 111 -20.49 11.79 -7.56
C VAL A 111 -20.13 10.45 -6.93
N VAL A 112 -20.58 10.21 -5.70
CA VAL A 112 -20.28 9.00 -4.92
C VAL A 112 -21.54 8.18 -4.61
N SER A 113 -22.60 8.40 -5.38
CA SER A 113 -23.90 7.77 -5.16
C SER A 113 -23.87 6.24 -5.23
N ASP A 114 -22.96 5.66 -6.01
CA ASP A 114 -22.75 4.20 -6.09
C ASP A 114 -22.32 3.58 -4.74
N LEU A 115 -21.66 4.36 -3.87
CA LEU A 115 -21.32 3.91 -2.52
C LEU A 115 -22.53 3.86 -1.58
N GLY A 116 -23.67 4.42 -2.01
CA GLY A 116 -24.91 4.43 -1.24
C GLY A 116 -25.44 3.04 -0.89
N ALA A 117 -25.15 2.04 -1.72
CA ALA A 117 -25.53 0.65 -1.47
C ALA A 117 -24.82 0.02 -0.26
N VAL A 118 -23.69 0.61 0.17
CA VAL A 118 -22.89 0.14 1.31
C VAL A 118 -22.74 1.23 2.37
N ALA A 119 -23.59 2.26 2.36
CA ALA A 119 -23.45 3.42 3.24
C ALA A 119 -23.41 3.04 4.75
N ASP A 120 -24.16 2.01 5.14
CA ASP A 120 -24.22 1.52 6.52
C ASP A 120 -22.97 0.69 6.93
N ASP A 121 -22.16 0.24 5.97
CA ASP A 121 -20.89 -0.45 6.21
C ASP A 121 -19.70 0.52 6.28
N LEU A 122 -19.93 1.80 6.00
CA LEU A 122 -18.90 2.85 5.98
C LEU A 122 -18.86 3.60 7.31
N ALA A 123 -17.64 3.86 7.79
CA ALA A 123 -17.39 4.78 8.89
C ALA A 123 -16.87 6.12 8.36
N PHE A 124 -17.58 7.20 8.69
CA PHE A 124 -17.20 8.56 8.33
C PHE A 124 -16.51 9.26 9.51
N VAL A 125 -15.31 9.79 9.29
CA VAL A 125 -14.53 10.50 10.30
C VAL A 125 -14.36 11.96 9.86
N HIS A 126 -15.17 12.85 10.43
CA HIS A 126 -15.24 14.27 10.04
C HIS A 126 -14.38 15.19 10.93
N ASN A 127 -13.77 14.68 11.99
CA ASN A 127 -13.03 15.46 12.98
C ASN A 127 -11.50 15.42 12.80
N ILE A 128 -11.02 15.11 11.60
CA ILE A 128 -9.59 15.13 11.28
C ILE A 128 -9.20 16.56 10.89
N VAL A 129 -8.28 17.16 11.63
CA VAL A 129 -7.80 18.53 11.40
C VAL A 129 -6.37 18.51 10.87
N GLY A 130 -6.15 19.18 9.74
CA GLY A 130 -4.83 19.38 9.16
C GLY A 130 -4.06 20.52 9.85
N LYS A 131 -2.73 20.44 9.85
CA LYS A 131 -1.84 21.47 10.45
C LYS A 131 -1.22 22.42 9.42
N THR A 132 -1.58 22.27 8.14
CA THR A 132 -0.95 22.98 7.03
C THR A 132 -1.86 22.94 5.80
N GLY A 133 -1.93 24.06 5.07
CA GLY A 133 -2.55 24.13 3.75
C GLY A 133 -1.58 23.85 2.60
N VAL A 134 -0.28 23.66 2.89
CA VAL A 134 0.76 23.47 1.86
C VAL A 134 0.72 22.04 1.35
N HIS A 135 0.59 21.86 0.04
CA HIS A 135 0.43 20.54 -0.60
C HIS A 135 1.55 19.54 -0.22
N SER A 136 2.81 19.97 -0.26
CA SER A 136 3.95 19.12 0.10
C SER A 136 3.96 18.74 1.58
N GLN A 137 3.57 19.63 2.49
CA GLN A 137 3.50 19.27 3.90
C GLN A 137 2.26 18.42 4.23
N GLY A 138 1.15 18.68 3.54
CA GLY A 138 -0.10 17.94 3.69
C GLY A 138 0.03 16.47 3.27
N THR A 139 0.77 16.20 2.20
CA THR A 139 1.07 14.81 1.76
C THR A 139 1.84 14.04 2.83
N LEU A 140 2.90 14.62 3.42
CA LEU A 140 3.61 14.03 4.55
C LEU A 140 2.72 13.87 5.78
N LEU A 141 1.91 14.88 6.10
CA LEU A 141 1.02 14.84 7.26
C LEU A 141 0.02 13.70 7.14
N GLN A 142 -0.53 13.47 5.95
CA GLN A 142 -1.48 12.41 5.68
C GLN A 142 -0.83 11.02 5.77
N THR A 143 0.38 10.84 5.27
CA THR A 143 1.02 9.52 5.28
C THR A 143 1.74 9.21 6.58
N THR A 144 2.29 10.20 7.28
CA THR A 144 3.17 10.00 8.45
C THR A 144 2.59 10.54 9.76
N GLY A 145 1.59 11.44 9.70
CA GLY A 145 1.13 12.20 10.87
C GLY A 145 1.99 13.43 11.19
N PHE A 146 3.06 13.69 10.43
CA PHE A 146 3.97 14.82 10.61
C PHE A 146 4.08 15.67 9.34
N ASN A 147 4.19 16.98 9.50
CA ASN A 147 4.38 17.93 8.39
C ASN A 147 5.86 18.14 8.00
N ARG A 148 6.76 17.31 8.55
CA ARG A 148 8.21 17.29 8.29
C ARG A 148 8.64 15.85 7.96
N PRO A 149 9.65 15.67 7.09
CA PRO A 149 10.16 14.34 6.77
C PRO A 149 10.90 13.72 7.97
N GLY A 150 11.21 12.42 7.87
CA GLY A 150 11.97 11.67 8.89
C GLY A 150 11.12 10.80 9.82
N PHE A 151 9.84 10.63 9.49
CA PHE A 151 8.92 9.76 10.24
C PHE A 151 8.41 8.63 9.34
N PRO A 152 8.24 7.42 9.88
CA PRO A 152 7.72 6.30 9.12
C PRO A 152 6.28 6.58 8.69
N SER A 153 5.95 6.16 7.48
CA SER A 153 4.57 6.21 6.99
C SER A 153 3.66 5.24 7.75
N MET A 154 2.35 5.45 7.66
CA MET A 154 1.33 4.55 8.21
C MET A 154 1.49 3.13 7.66
N GLY A 155 1.75 2.99 6.35
CA GLY A 155 2.02 1.69 5.74
C GLY A 155 3.26 1.00 6.31
N SER A 156 4.32 1.76 6.61
CA SER A 156 5.53 1.24 7.26
C SER A 156 5.26 0.80 8.70
N TRP A 157 4.45 1.54 9.46
CA TRP A 157 4.02 1.13 10.79
C TRP A 157 3.15 -0.13 10.78
N LEU A 158 2.22 -0.22 9.82
CA LEU A 158 1.39 -1.42 9.66
C LEU A 158 2.23 -2.63 9.26
N SER A 159 3.17 -2.47 8.32
CA SER A 159 4.12 -3.53 7.95
C SER A 159 4.96 -3.98 9.14
N TYR A 160 5.46 -3.04 9.94
CA TYR A 160 6.29 -3.35 11.10
C TYR A 160 5.48 -4.02 12.22
N GLY A 161 4.29 -3.51 12.52
CA GLY A 161 3.47 -3.95 13.65
C GLY A 161 2.62 -5.19 13.39
N LEU A 162 2.17 -5.39 12.14
CA LEU A 162 1.33 -6.54 11.77
C LEU A 162 2.14 -7.69 11.14
N GLY A 163 3.37 -7.43 10.70
CA GLY A 163 4.18 -8.40 9.98
C GLY A 163 3.68 -8.66 8.56
N SER A 164 4.18 -9.74 7.96
CA SER A 164 3.78 -10.18 6.62
C SER A 164 2.95 -11.45 6.66
N MET A 165 2.03 -11.60 5.71
CA MET A 165 1.34 -12.87 5.43
C MET A 165 2.04 -13.70 4.35
N ASN A 166 3.16 -13.21 3.81
CA ASN A 166 3.86 -13.84 2.70
C ASN A 166 5.36 -13.52 2.74
N ASP A 167 6.19 -14.39 2.16
CA ASP A 167 7.65 -14.19 2.17
C ASP A 167 8.21 -13.64 0.85
N ASN A 168 7.40 -13.61 -0.20
CA ASN A 168 7.86 -13.44 -1.59
C ASN A 168 7.55 -12.05 -2.18
N LEU A 169 6.69 -11.27 -1.54
CA LEU A 169 6.22 -9.96 -1.97
C LEU A 169 6.34 -8.94 -0.82
N PRO A 170 6.50 -7.65 -1.13
CA PRO A 170 6.54 -6.60 -0.11
C PRO A 170 5.24 -6.55 0.69
N THR A 171 5.37 -6.41 2.01
CA THR A 171 4.22 -6.20 2.91
C THR A 171 3.53 -4.85 2.64
N PHE A 172 4.32 -3.82 2.33
CA PHE A 172 3.81 -2.48 2.06
C PHE A 172 4.03 -2.09 0.59
N VAL A 173 2.94 -2.09 -0.17
CA VAL A 173 2.91 -1.75 -1.59
C VAL A 173 2.31 -0.36 -1.78
N VAL A 174 2.90 0.41 -2.71
CA VAL A 174 2.43 1.73 -3.11
C VAL A 174 2.10 1.71 -4.60
N LEU A 175 0.87 2.10 -4.94
CA LEU A 175 0.37 2.20 -6.31
C LEU A 175 0.15 3.68 -6.67
N PRO A 176 1.19 4.41 -7.11
CA PRO A 176 1.10 5.84 -7.37
C PRO A 176 0.26 6.16 -8.61
N ASP A 177 -0.02 7.44 -8.82
CA ASP A 177 -0.62 7.92 -10.07
C ASP A 177 0.24 7.51 -11.28
N HIS A 178 -0.39 7.19 -12.40
CA HIS A 178 0.33 6.73 -13.59
C HIS A 178 1.18 7.86 -14.21
N ARG A 179 0.80 9.11 -13.96
CA ARG A 179 1.49 10.33 -14.40
C ARG A 179 2.70 10.67 -13.53
N GLY A 180 2.80 10.11 -12.32
CA GLY A 180 3.94 10.31 -11.45
C GLY A 180 3.63 10.24 -9.96
N LEU A 181 4.63 10.59 -9.16
CA LEU A 181 4.52 10.59 -7.71
C LEU A 181 3.87 11.88 -7.20
N ALA A 182 3.18 11.77 -6.07
CA ALA A 182 2.75 12.94 -5.31
C ALA A 182 3.96 13.81 -4.89
N SER A 183 3.69 15.04 -4.47
CA SER A 183 4.72 15.91 -3.90
C SER A 183 5.56 15.19 -2.85
N ASN A 184 6.86 15.47 -2.79
CA ASN A 184 7.89 14.75 -2.01
C ASN A 184 8.29 13.35 -2.51
N GLY A 185 7.64 12.82 -3.53
CA GLY A 185 8.02 11.54 -4.13
C GLY A 185 7.90 10.37 -3.15
N THR A 186 8.89 9.48 -3.16
CA THR A 186 8.91 8.27 -2.32
C THR A 186 9.03 8.55 -0.83
N LYS A 187 9.44 9.78 -0.44
CA LYS A 187 9.56 10.19 0.97
C LYS A 187 8.25 10.11 1.74
N ASN A 188 7.11 10.13 1.05
CA ASN A 188 5.80 9.95 1.67
C ASN A 188 5.62 8.56 2.30
N TRP A 189 6.38 7.56 1.85
CA TRP A 189 6.22 6.15 2.23
C TRP A 189 7.51 5.56 2.79
N ASP A 190 8.38 6.42 3.33
CA ASP A 190 9.66 6.05 3.91
C ASP A 190 9.47 5.21 5.19
N SER A 191 10.34 4.23 5.42
CA SER A 191 10.41 3.54 6.72
C SER A 191 11.10 4.39 7.79
N ALA A 192 11.87 5.40 7.38
CA ALA A 192 12.64 6.28 8.26
C ALA A 192 13.50 5.49 9.26
N PHE A 193 13.20 5.59 10.55
CA PHE A 193 13.94 4.86 11.60
C PHE A 193 13.46 3.41 11.79
N LEU A 194 12.40 2.96 11.11
CA LEU A 194 12.04 1.54 11.06
C LEU A 194 12.96 0.77 10.11
N PRO A 195 13.16 -0.55 10.31
CA PRO A 195 13.94 -1.38 9.41
C PRO A 195 13.50 -1.24 7.95
N SER A 196 14.48 -1.18 7.02
CA SER A 196 14.25 -0.90 5.59
C SER A 196 13.30 -1.87 4.90
N ARG A 197 13.12 -3.09 5.44
CA ARG A 197 12.11 -4.04 4.96
C ARG A 197 10.67 -3.50 4.99
N ASN A 198 10.40 -2.47 5.78
CA ASN A 198 9.08 -1.81 5.90
C ASN A 198 8.94 -0.58 5.00
N GLN A 199 9.90 -0.35 4.10
CA GLN A 199 9.85 0.69 3.09
C GLN A 199 8.73 0.40 2.08
N GLY A 200 7.93 1.42 1.74
CA GLY A 200 6.92 1.28 0.69
C GLY A 200 7.56 0.93 -0.65
N THR A 201 7.13 -0.18 -1.25
CA THR A 201 7.59 -0.62 -2.57
C THR A 201 6.64 -0.10 -3.64
N VAL A 202 7.16 0.71 -4.56
CA VAL A 202 6.37 1.29 -5.64
C VAL A 202 6.17 0.27 -6.76
N ILE A 203 4.91 0.07 -7.14
CA ILE A 203 4.51 -0.82 -8.25
C ILE A 203 3.63 -0.02 -9.22
N TYR A 204 3.87 -0.16 -10.52
CA TYR A 204 3.06 0.40 -11.60
C TYR A 204 2.34 -0.72 -12.37
N PRO A 205 1.11 -1.09 -11.96
CA PRO A 205 0.31 -2.08 -12.68
C PRO A 205 0.15 -1.73 -14.16
N GLY A 206 0.40 -2.71 -15.03
CA GLY A 206 0.28 -2.55 -16.49
C GLY A 206 1.50 -1.91 -17.17
N ARG A 207 2.55 -1.55 -16.43
CA ARG A 207 3.85 -1.18 -17.00
C ARG A 207 4.73 -2.42 -17.17
N ASN A 208 5.63 -2.40 -18.14
CA ASN A 208 6.68 -3.42 -18.30
C ASN A 208 8.08 -2.77 -18.23
N PRO A 209 8.90 -3.06 -17.19
CA PRO A 209 8.58 -3.82 -16.00
C PRO A 209 7.68 -3.02 -15.02
N PRO A 210 6.83 -3.69 -14.21
CA PRO A 210 5.94 -3.02 -13.27
C PRO A 210 6.65 -2.54 -11.99
N ILE A 211 7.82 -3.12 -11.70
CA ILE A 211 8.72 -2.74 -10.61
C ILE A 211 10.05 -2.38 -11.26
N PHE A 212 10.57 -1.19 -10.93
CA PHE A 212 11.84 -0.73 -11.47
C PHE A 212 13.00 -1.60 -11.00
N ASP A 213 13.95 -1.84 -11.90
CA ASP A 213 15.21 -2.55 -11.65
C ASP A 213 15.05 -3.95 -11.01
N LEU A 214 13.86 -4.57 -11.17
CA LEU A 214 13.60 -5.90 -10.62
C LEU A 214 14.40 -6.97 -11.38
N PHE A 215 14.50 -6.83 -12.70
CA PHE A 215 15.26 -7.71 -13.56
C PHE A 215 16.59 -7.06 -13.97
N PRO A 216 17.66 -7.87 -14.16
CA PRO A 216 18.89 -7.35 -14.74
C PRO A 216 18.64 -6.78 -16.13
N ASP A 217 19.47 -5.81 -16.54
CA ASP A 217 19.48 -5.27 -17.90
C ASP A 217 19.54 -6.41 -18.93
N GLU A 218 18.72 -6.33 -19.99
CA GLU A 218 18.68 -7.35 -21.05
C GLU A 218 20.06 -7.58 -21.69
N LYS A 219 20.92 -6.55 -21.74
CA LYS A 219 22.30 -6.69 -22.23
C LYS A 219 23.16 -7.63 -21.38
N LEU A 220 22.78 -7.82 -20.12
CA LEU A 220 23.41 -8.73 -19.17
C LEU A 220 22.65 -10.06 -19.06
N ALA A 221 21.45 -10.18 -19.67
CA ALA A 221 20.69 -11.41 -19.68
C ALA A 221 21.46 -12.48 -20.47
N GLY A 222 21.88 -13.54 -19.76
CA GLY A 222 22.70 -14.62 -20.33
C GLY A 222 24.22 -14.40 -20.24
N ALA A 223 24.69 -13.29 -19.64
CA ALA A 223 26.12 -13.07 -19.40
C ALA A 223 26.72 -14.07 -18.40
N LEU A 224 25.89 -14.66 -17.54
CA LEU A 224 26.26 -15.76 -16.65
C LEU A 224 25.38 -16.98 -16.95
N PRO A 225 25.96 -18.19 -17.02
CA PRO A 225 25.17 -19.41 -17.07
C PRO A 225 24.34 -19.54 -15.76
N PRO A 226 23.16 -20.20 -15.78
CA PRO A 226 22.28 -20.28 -14.61
C PRO A 226 22.99 -20.74 -13.32
N ARG A 227 23.85 -21.76 -13.42
CA ARG A 227 24.68 -22.22 -12.30
C ARG A 227 25.62 -21.14 -11.76
N GLY A 228 26.21 -20.33 -12.63
CA GLY A 228 27.08 -19.22 -12.22
C GLY A 228 26.33 -18.10 -11.51
N LYS A 229 25.04 -17.91 -11.81
CA LYS A 229 24.16 -16.98 -11.06
C LYS A 229 23.89 -17.51 -9.66
N ASP A 230 23.52 -18.78 -9.52
CA ASP A 230 23.22 -19.40 -8.22
C ASP A 230 24.46 -19.45 -7.31
N ASP A 231 25.62 -19.80 -7.87
CA ASP A 231 26.90 -19.82 -7.16
C ASP A 231 27.31 -18.40 -6.71
N ALA A 232 27.12 -17.39 -7.57
CA ALA A 232 27.40 -16.00 -7.24
C ALA A 232 26.48 -15.47 -6.12
N VAL A 233 25.17 -15.74 -6.20
CA VAL A 233 24.21 -15.38 -5.15
C VAL A 233 24.56 -16.08 -3.84
N SER A 234 24.87 -17.38 -3.88
CA SER A 234 25.28 -18.14 -2.69
C SER A 234 26.56 -17.59 -2.05
N ALA A 235 27.55 -17.22 -2.87
CA ALA A 235 28.77 -16.59 -2.40
C ALA A 235 28.53 -15.22 -1.78
N ILE A 236 27.68 -14.38 -2.40
CA ILE A 236 27.29 -13.07 -1.86
C ILE A 236 26.58 -13.24 -0.52
N ASN A 237 25.65 -14.18 -0.41
CA ASN A 237 24.92 -14.44 0.84
C ASN A 237 25.85 -14.94 1.95
N ALA A 238 26.80 -15.83 1.63
CA ALA A 238 27.82 -16.26 2.59
C ALA A 238 28.70 -15.09 3.07
N LEU A 239 29.09 -14.18 2.18
CA LEU A 239 29.84 -12.97 2.52
C LEU A 239 29.00 -12.00 3.36
N ASN A 240 27.72 -11.82 3.04
CA ASN A 240 26.77 -11.01 3.81
C ASN A 240 26.63 -11.54 5.24
N GLU A 241 26.49 -12.85 5.41
CA GLU A 241 26.37 -13.51 6.71
C GLU A 241 27.65 -13.32 7.54
N LEU A 242 28.83 -13.56 6.96
CA LEU A 242 30.12 -13.30 7.61
C LEU A 242 30.28 -11.82 7.99
N HIS A 243 29.79 -10.91 7.15
CA HIS A 243 29.85 -9.47 7.40
C HIS A 243 28.91 -9.03 8.53
N ALA A 244 27.72 -9.64 8.62
CA ALA A 244 26.71 -9.43 9.65
C ALA A 244 27.17 -9.95 11.01
N GLN A 245 27.73 -11.17 11.08
CA GLN A 245 28.25 -11.77 12.31
C GLN A 245 29.30 -10.92 13.01
N ARG A 246 30.14 -10.20 12.25
CA ARG A 246 31.17 -9.29 12.78
C ARG A 246 30.62 -7.98 13.35
N ARG A 247 29.32 -7.72 13.19
CA ARG A 247 28.64 -6.45 13.56
C ARG A 247 27.32 -6.73 14.28
N ALA A 248 27.37 -7.62 15.26
CA ALA A 248 26.23 -7.91 16.13
C ALA A 248 25.61 -6.60 16.65
N GLY A 249 24.29 -6.42 16.43
CA GLY A 249 23.55 -5.21 16.80
C GLY A 249 23.38 -4.15 15.70
N ASN A 250 23.93 -4.34 14.48
CA ASN A 250 23.65 -3.45 13.35
C ASN A 250 22.39 -3.89 12.59
N ASP A 251 21.22 -3.51 13.10
CA ASP A 251 19.93 -3.85 12.50
C ASP A 251 19.73 -3.29 11.08
N GLY A 252 20.37 -2.16 10.76
CA GLY A 252 20.31 -1.56 9.43
C GLY A 252 21.00 -2.41 8.36
N LEU A 253 22.13 -3.04 8.68
CA LEU A 253 22.82 -3.96 7.77
C LEU A 253 21.96 -5.20 7.49
N ARG A 254 21.40 -5.81 8.53
CA ARG A 254 20.52 -6.98 8.40
C ARG A 254 19.29 -6.66 7.57
N ALA A 255 18.63 -5.52 7.83
CA ALA A 255 17.46 -5.10 7.07
C ALA A 255 17.76 -4.90 5.58
N ARG A 256 18.98 -4.44 5.23
CA ARG A 256 19.40 -4.30 3.83
C ARG A 256 19.62 -5.64 3.14
N ILE A 257 20.18 -6.63 3.85
CA ILE A 257 20.31 -8.00 3.34
C ILE A 257 18.93 -8.59 3.06
N GLU A 258 18.01 -8.49 4.02
CA GLU A 258 16.62 -8.95 3.87
C GLU A 258 15.90 -8.28 2.68
N SER A 259 16.11 -6.98 2.47
CA SER A 259 15.57 -6.27 1.30
C SER A 259 16.08 -6.82 -0.03
N TYR A 260 17.35 -7.22 -0.13
CA TYR A 260 17.90 -7.83 -1.35
C TYR A 260 17.39 -9.24 -1.58
N GLU A 261 17.27 -10.04 -0.53
CA GLU A 261 16.69 -11.38 -0.64
C GLU A 261 15.21 -11.32 -1.05
N LEU A 262 14.45 -10.37 -0.51
CA LEU A 262 13.08 -10.12 -0.95
C LEU A 262 13.04 -9.76 -2.44
N ALA A 263 13.91 -8.85 -2.91
CA ALA A 263 13.98 -8.50 -4.33
C ALA A 263 14.29 -9.71 -5.22
N ALA A 264 15.16 -10.62 -4.76
CA ALA A 264 15.45 -11.87 -5.48
C ALA A 264 14.21 -12.77 -5.57
N ARG A 265 13.45 -12.93 -4.47
CA ARG A 265 12.18 -13.70 -4.47
C ARG A 265 11.09 -13.03 -5.32
N MET A 266 11.06 -11.70 -5.37
CA MET A 266 10.13 -10.95 -6.20
C MET A 266 10.35 -11.18 -7.71
N GLN A 267 11.57 -11.52 -8.16
CA GLN A 267 11.83 -11.80 -9.58
C GLN A 267 10.98 -12.96 -10.12
N THR A 268 10.62 -13.93 -9.27
CA THR A 268 9.73 -15.04 -9.64
C THR A 268 8.28 -14.75 -9.28
N ALA A 269 8.01 -14.18 -8.10
CA ALA A 269 6.64 -14.01 -7.61
C ALA A 269 5.90 -12.79 -8.19
N ALA A 270 6.59 -11.67 -8.45
CA ALA A 270 5.93 -10.44 -8.88
C ALA A 270 5.31 -10.53 -10.29
N PRO A 271 5.94 -11.18 -11.30
CA PRO A 271 5.31 -11.37 -12.60
C PRO A 271 3.97 -12.09 -12.52
N GLU A 272 3.89 -13.18 -11.75
CA GLU A 272 2.66 -13.94 -11.55
C GLU A 272 1.59 -13.10 -10.82
N ALA A 273 1.99 -12.41 -9.75
CA ALA A 273 1.09 -11.59 -8.95
C ALA A 273 0.49 -10.40 -9.71
N LEU A 274 1.23 -9.86 -10.70
CA LEU A 274 0.85 -8.68 -11.47
C LEU A 274 0.30 -9.00 -12.87
N ASP A 275 0.34 -10.28 -13.29
CA ASP A 275 -0.22 -10.72 -14.56
C ASP A 275 -1.75 -10.82 -14.48
N LEU A 276 -2.44 -9.79 -14.97
CA LEU A 276 -3.90 -9.76 -15.00
C LEU A 276 -4.51 -10.56 -16.15
N SER A 277 -3.70 -11.12 -17.07
CA SER A 277 -4.22 -11.86 -18.23
C SER A 277 -4.88 -13.18 -17.85
N THR A 278 -4.55 -13.72 -16.68
CA THR A 278 -5.13 -14.95 -16.14
C THR A 278 -6.44 -14.71 -15.37
N GLU A 279 -6.86 -13.46 -15.18
CA GLU A 279 -8.10 -13.15 -14.47
C GLU A 279 -9.34 -13.56 -15.30
N PRO A 280 -10.37 -14.14 -14.68
CA PRO A 280 -11.59 -14.48 -15.41
C PRO A 280 -12.24 -13.26 -16.08
N GLN A 281 -12.77 -13.45 -17.30
CA GLN A 281 -13.36 -12.35 -18.08
C GLN A 281 -14.46 -11.58 -17.32
N HIS A 282 -15.25 -12.27 -16.49
CA HIS A 282 -16.30 -11.63 -15.69
C HIS A 282 -15.73 -10.72 -14.59
N ILE A 283 -14.54 -11.00 -14.07
CA ILE A 283 -13.82 -10.13 -13.12
C ILE A 283 -13.24 -8.93 -13.87
N LEU A 284 -12.61 -9.14 -15.02
CA LEU A 284 -12.11 -8.03 -15.84
C LEU A 284 -13.24 -7.06 -16.19
N LYS A 285 -14.40 -7.58 -16.61
CA LYS A 285 -15.60 -6.79 -16.86
C LYS A 285 -16.12 -6.06 -15.61
N MET A 286 -16.13 -6.71 -14.45
CA MET A 286 -16.53 -6.10 -13.18
C MET A 286 -15.66 -4.87 -12.82
N TYR A 287 -14.38 -4.93 -13.14
CA TYR A 287 -13.44 -3.82 -12.94
C TYR A 287 -13.37 -2.86 -14.15
N GLY A 288 -14.13 -3.09 -15.24
CA GLY A 288 -14.08 -2.25 -16.45
C GLY A 288 -12.76 -2.37 -17.23
N LEU A 289 -12.13 -3.54 -17.19
CA LEU A 289 -10.85 -3.86 -17.83
C LEU A 289 -11.00 -4.82 -19.02
N ASP A 290 -12.22 -5.03 -19.51
CA ASP A 290 -12.54 -5.92 -20.63
C ASP A 290 -12.36 -5.29 -22.03
N ASP A 291 -12.24 -3.97 -22.11
CA ASP A 291 -12.00 -3.23 -23.36
C ASP A 291 -11.02 -2.06 -23.14
N ILE A 292 -9.72 -2.39 -23.12
CA ILE A 292 -8.65 -1.40 -22.94
C ILE A 292 -8.03 -1.08 -24.31
N PRO A 293 -8.09 0.18 -24.78
CA PRO A 293 -7.43 0.56 -26.02
C PRO A 293 -5.91 0.43 -25.89
N ALA A 294 -5.22 0.23 -27.02
CA ALA A 294 -3.76 0.16 -27.05
C ALA A 294 -3.11 1.50 -26.64
N GLU A 295 -3.74 2.61 -27.00
CA GLU A 295 -3.29 3.97 -26.70
C GLU A 295 -4.47 4.83 -26.24
N PHE A 296 -4.20 5.75 -25.32
CA PHE A 296 -5.14 6.80 -24.92
C PHE A 296 -4.79 8.13 -25.62
N PRO A 297 -5.78 9.03 -25.82
CA PRO A 297 -5.51 10.38 -26.28
C PRO A 297 -4.50 11.12 -25.39
N ALA A 298 -3.76 12.07 -25.95
CA ALA A 298 -2.82 12.88 -25.17
C ALA A 298 -3.49 13.78 -24.12
N GLU A 299 -4.79 14.04 -24.30
CA GLU A 299 -5.61 14.81 -23.37
C GLU A 299 -6.15 13.91 -22.25
N ILE A 300 -6.06 14.41 -21.01
CA ILE A 300 -6.58 13.71 -19.82
C ILE A 300 -8.07 13.43 -20.03
N ASN A 301 -8.45 12.16 -19.88
CA ASN A 301 -9.82 11.70 -20.11
C ASN A 301 -10.24 10.70 -19.03
N ALA A 302 -11.54 10.65 -18.75
CA ALA A 302 -12.08 9.80 -17.69
C ALA A 302 -11.83 8.30 -17.94
N ARG A 303 -11.87 7.85 -19.20
CA ARG A 303 -11.70 6.44 -19.54
C ARG A 303 -10.32 5.92 -19.15
N GLU A 304 -9.27 6.66 -19.46
CA GLU A 304 -7.89 6.35 -19.09
C GLU A 304 -7.71 6.29 -17.56
N GLU A 305 -8.19 7.32 -16.86
CA GLU A 305 -8.08 7.39 -15.40
C GLU A 305 -8.81 6.24 -14.71
N ILE A 306 -10.01 5.88 -15.20
CA ILE A 306 -10.75 4.70 -14.73
C ILE A 306 -9.95 3.42 -14.97
N VAL A 307 -9.40 3.20 -16.16
CA VAL A 307 -8.61 1.99 -16.46
C VAL A 307 -7.40 1.88 -15.52
N HIS A 308 -6.65 2.96 -15.31
CA HIS A 308 -5.51 2.95 -14.39
C HIS A 308 -5.93 2.71 -12.94
N PHE A 309 -7.02 3.33 -12.49
CA PHE A 309 -7.54 3.11 -11.15
C PHE A 309 -8.03 1.68 -10.96
N SER A 310 -8.81 1.15 -11.90
CA SER A 310 -9.33 -0.21 -11.90
C SER A 310 -8.22 -1.26 -11.89
N ARG A 311 -7.15 -1.08 -12.67
CA ARG A 311 -5.96 -1.96 -12.63
C ARG A 311 -5.35 -2.00 -11.23
N LYS A 312 -5.22 -0.84 -10.56
CA LYS A 312 -4.69 -0.77 -9.19
C LYS A 312 -5.61 -1.47 -8.19
N CYS A 313 -6.93 -1.28 -8.31
CA CYS A 313 -7.90 -1.95 -7.45
C CYS A 313 -7.88 -3.47 -7.63
N LEU A 314 -7.75 -3.97 -8.87
CA LEU A 314 -7.67 -5.40 -9.14
C LEU A 314 -6.34 -6.00 -8.63
N VAL A 315 -5.21 -5.30 -8.82
CA VAL A 315 -3.93 -5.71 -8.25
C VAL A 315 -3.98 -5.74 -6.72
N ALA A 316 -4.61 -4.75 -6.07
CA ALA A 316 -4.73 -4.72 -4.62
C ALA A 316 -5.67 -5.81 -4.05
N ARG A 317 -6.58 -6.36 -4.87
CA ARG A 317 -7.47 -7.47 -4.48
C ARG A 317 -6.72 -8.81 -4.42
N ARG A 318 -5.77 -9.02 -5.33
CA ARG A 318 -4.99 -10.26 -5.43
C ARG A 318 -4.04 -10.40 -4.24
#